data_AF-A0A6H0CZU6-F1
#
_entry.id   AF-A0A6H0CZU6-F1
#
_cell.length_a   1.000
_cell.length_b   1.000
_cell.length_c   1.000
_cell.angle_alpha   90.00
_cell.angle_beta   90.00
_cell.angle_gamma   90.00
#
_symmetry.space_group_name_H-M   'P 1'
#
loop_
_entity.id
_entity.type
_entity.pdbx_description
1 polymer ?
#
loop_
_entity_poly.entity_id
_entity_poly.type
_entity_poly.pdbx_seq_one_letter_code
_entity_poly.pdbx_strand_id
1 'polypeptide(L)'
;MAEGQLCRDLDRYMAGRDRRLRVGPIGPDGRAACVVEHDLHQGGALVGRTTPNHVDNLANPRKFELLEDTDAVAADPRYTRLLSAMAAVHGPAATPRDYARAAYDALGLEGGAA
;
A
#
# COMPACT_ATOMS: atom_id res chain seq x y z
N MET A 1 3.92 3.10 11.30
CA MET A 1 2.69 2.58 10.68
C MET A 1 1.59 3.61 10.85
N ALA A 2 0.67 3.70 9.90
CA ALA A 2 -0.41 4.67 9.82
C ALA A 2 -1.72 3.97 9.47
N GLU A 3 -2.84 4.63 9.81
CA GLU A 3 -4.17 4.17 9.42
C GLU A 3 -4.29 4.01 7.89
N GLY A 4 -5.03 2.99 7.46
CA GLY A 4 -5.20 2.63 6.06
C GLY A 4 -4.08 1.78 5.47
N GLN A 5 -2.92 1.66 6.12
CA GLN A 5 -1.83 0.82 5.61
C GLN A 5 -2.19 -0.68 5.67
N LEU A 6 -1.83 -1.42 4.63
CA LEU A 6 -1.97 -2.88 4.58
C LEU A 6 -0.65 -3.53 4.98
N CYS A 7 -0.68 -4.48 5.90
CA CYS A 7 0.51 -5.24 6.27
C CYS A 7 0.27 -6.74 6.23
N ARG A 8 1.28 -7.49 5.79
CA ARG A 8 1.32 -8.95 5.84
C ARG A 8 1.91 -9.38 7.17
N ASP A 9 1.28 -10.34 7.82
CA ASP A 9 1.77 -10.95 9.05
C ASP A 9 2.78 -12.07 8.73
N LEU A 10 4.02 -11.83 9.15
CA LEU A 10 5.16 -12.71 8.98
C LEU A 10 5.47 -13.52 10.24
N ASP A 11 4.68 -13.41 11.32
CA ASP A 11 4.89 -14.24 12.50
C ASP A 11 4.98 -15.72 12.09
N ARG A 12 5.88 -16.49 12.71
CA ARG A 12 6.13 -17.89 12.34
C ARG A 12 4.87 -18.74 12.30
N TYR A 13 3.87 -18.42 13.11
CA TYR A 13 2.58 -19.12 13.15
C TYR A 13 1.58 -18.63 12.10
N MET A 14 1.90 -17.53 11.41
CA MET A 14 1.07 -16.84 10.42
C MET A 14 1.66 -16.88 9.01
N ALA A 15 2.97 -17.12 8.85
CA ALA A 15 3.66 -17.10 7.56
C ALA A 15 3.00 -18.00 6.48
N GLY A 16 2.49 -19.18 6.87
CA GLY A 16 1.78 -20.10 5.97
C GLY A 16 0.31 -19.73 5.68
N ARG A 17 -0.23 -18.71 6.34
CA ARG A 17 -1.63 -18.30 6.22
C ARG A 17 -1.84 -17.10 5.32
N ASP A 18 -0.77 -16.43 4.91
CA ASP A 18 -0.84 -15.16 4.16
C ASP A 18 -1.82 -14.15 4.80
N ARG A 19 -1.74 -13.99 6.13
CA ARG A 19 -2.66 -13.09 6.83
C ARG A 19 -2.31 -11.63 6.50
N ARG A 20 -3.28 -10.87 6.00
CA ARG A 20 -3.13 -9.44 5.70
C ARG A 20 -4.05 -8.62 6.59
N LEU A 21 -3.49 -7.57 7.18
CA LEU A 21 -4.13 -6.74 8.18
C LEU A 21 -4.16 -5.29 7.69
N ARG A 22 -5.35 -4.72 7.59
CA ARG A 22 -5.55 -3.29 7.37
C ARG A 22 -5.50 -2.58 8.70
N VAL A 23 -4.62 -1.59 8.83
CA VAL A 23 -4.53 -0.76 10.03
C VAL A 23 -5.74 0.15 10.09
N GLY A 24 -6.62 -0.06 11.07
CA GLY A 24 -7.73 0.85 11.37
C GLY A 24 -7.32 1.99 12.31
N PRO A 25 -8.30 2.67 12.93
CA PRO A 25 -8.04 3.78 13.85
C PRO A 25 -7.07 3.41 14.96
N ILE A 26 -6.14 4.33 15.26
CA ILE A 26 -5.13 4.18 16.31
C ILE A 26 -5.66 4.84 17.59
N GLY A 27 -5.82 4.03 18.64
CA GLY A 27 -6.25 4.49 19.95
C GLY A 27 -5.17 5.29 20.69
N PRO A 28 -5.56 5.98 21.78
CA PRO A 28 -4.63 6.77 22.60
C PRO A 28 -3.56 5.92 23.31
N ASP A 29 -3.78 4.60 23.40
CA ASP A 29 -2.84 3.62 23.94
C ASP A 29 -1.85 3.08 22.89
N GLY A 30 -1.83 3.65 21.68
CA GLY A 30 -0.96 3.24 20.59
C GLY A 30 -1.38 1.93 19.93
N ARG A 31 -2.59 1.41 20.20
CA ARG A 31 -3.12 0.21 19.53
C ARG A 31 -4.02 0.57 18.36
N ALA A 32 -3.76 -0.05 17.22
CA ALA A 32 -4.63 -0.02 16.06
C ALA A 32 -5.65 -1.16 16.12
N ALA A 33 -6.88 -0.87 15.74
CA ALA A 33 -7.92 -1.85 15.47
C ALA A 33 -7.71 -2.43 14.05
N CYS A 34 -6.89 -3.47 13.91
CA CYS A 34 -6.54 -4.02 12.60
C CYS A 34 -7.61 -4.98 12.06
N VAL A 35 -8.13 -4.74 10.87
CA VAL A 35 -9.08 -5.63 10.21
C VAL A 35 -8.33 -6.67 9.39
N VAL A 36 -8.73 -7.95 9.51
CA VAL A 36 -8.19 -9.03 8.69
C VAL A 36 -8.84 -8.95 7.31
N GLU A 37 -8.09 -8.54 6.29
CA GLU A 37 -8.60 -8.48 4.91
C GLU A 37 -8.40 -9.80 4.15
N HIS A 38 -7.39 -10.56 4.54
CA HIS A 38 -7.08 -11.84 3.92
C HIS A 38 -6.47 -12.78 4.96
N ASP A 39 -6.88 -14.05 4.94
CA ASP A 39 -6.32 -15.11 5.77
C ASP A 39 -6.68 -16.48 5.17
N LEU A 40 -5.69 -17.30 4.82
CA LEU A 40 -5.92 -18.63 4.27
C LEU A 40 -6.34 -19.66 5.33
N HIS A 41 -6.35 -19.28 6.62
CA HIS A 41 -6.79 -20.17 7.68
C HIS A 41 -8.28 -20.52 7.55
N GLN A 42 -8.55 -21.83 7.52
CA GLN A 42 -9.90 -22.39 7.44
C GLN A 42 -10.74 -21.76 6.31
N GLY A 43 -10.11 -21.46 5.17
CA GLY A 43 -10.80 -20.90 4.00
C GLY A 43 -11.30 -19.46 4.19
N GLY A 44 -10.62 -18.64 5.00
CA GLY A 44 -10.99 -17.23 5.16
C GLY A 44 -11.97 -16.93 6.29
N ALA A 45 -12.23 -17.89 7.18
CA ALA A 45 -13.22 -17.73 8.26
C ALA A 45 -12.97 -16.56 9.24
N LEU A 46 -11.76 -15.97 9.21
CA LEU A 46 -11.37 -14.85 10.05
C LEU A 46 -11.36 -13.50 9.30
N VAL A 47 -11.60 -13.49 8.00
CA VAL A 47 -11.70 -12.25 7.21
C VAL A 47 -12.83 -11.38 7.74
N GLY A 48 -12.59 -10.06 7.81
CA GLY A 48 -13.48 -9.06 8.38
C GLY A 48 -13.41 -8.94 9.91
N ARG A 49 -12.71 -9.84 10.61
CA ARG A 49 -12.52 -9.70 12.06
C ARG A 49 -11.48 -8.64 12.38
N THR A 50 -11.69 -7.95 13.51
CA THR A 50 -10.74 -6.98 14.03
C THR A 50 -9.86 -7.62 15.11
N THR A 51 -8.55 -7.35 15.05
CA THR A 51 -7.57 -7.72 16.07
C THR A 51 -6.79 -6.48 16.52
N PRO A 52 -6.65 -6.22 17.82
CA PRO A 52 -5.85 -5.09 18.30
C PRO A 52 -4.36 -5.40 18.14
N ASN A 53 -3.58 -4.46 17.61
CA ASN A 53 -2.13 -4.54 17.56
C ASN A 53 -1.48 -3.21 17.92
N HIS A 54 -0.39 -3.24 18.69
CA HIS A 54 0.40 -2.05 18.96
C HIS A 54 1.09 -1.57 17.68
N VAL A 55 1.05 -0.27 17.41
CA VAL A 55 1.64 0.33 16.19
C VAL A 55 3.13 0.05 16.10
N ASP A 56 3.86 0.05 17.23
CA ASP A 56 5.27 -0.33 17.26
C ASP A 56 5.52 -1.79 16.86
N ASN A 57 4.59 -2.69 17.20
CA ASN A 57 4.70 -4.09 16.80
C ASN A 57 4.45 -4.23 15.29
N LEU A 58 3.49 -3.47 14.73
CA LEU A 58 3.24 -3.41 13.28
C LEU A 58 4.43 -2.83 12.50
N ALA A 59 5.25 -1.99 13.13
CA ALA A 59 6.46 -1.45 12.53
C ALA A 59 7.65 -2.44 12.55
N ASN A 60 7.51 -3.62 13.17
CA ASN A 60 8.59 -4.60 13.27
C ASN A 60 8.71 -5.44 11.97
N PRO A 61 9.80 -5.28 11.18
CA PRO A 61 9.95 -5.96 9.89
C PRO A 61 10.11 -7.48 10.00
N ARG A 62 10.41 -8.01 11.20
CA ARG A 62 10.47 -9.47 11.43
C ARG A 62 9.09 -10.10 11.60
N LYS A 63 8.07 -9.29 11.86
CA LYS A 63 6.70 -9.73 12.13
C LYS A 63 5.71 -9.21 11.11
N PHE A 64 5.99 -8.08 10.49
CA PHE A 64 5.10 -7.49 9.51
C PHE A 64 5.87 -6.94 8.33
N GLU A 65 5.33 -7.18 7.15
CA GLU A 65 5.75 -6.55 5.91
C GLU A 65 4.68 -5.53 5.51
N LEU A 66 5.08 -4.29 5.26
CA LEU A 66 4.17 -3.29 4.69
C LEU A 66 3.95 -3.67 3.23
N LEU A 67 2.69 -3.87 2.84
CA LEU A 67 2.33 -4.14 1.46
C LEU A 67 1.97 -2.83 0.75
N GLU A 68 2.35 -2.74 -0.52
CA GLU A 68 1.79 -1.74 -1.41
C GLU A 68 0.32 -2.07 -1.64
N ASP A 69 -0.55 -1.12 -1.30
CA ASP A 69 -1.97 -1.26 -1.55
C ASP A 69 -2.28 -0.80 -2.96
N THR A 70 -2.37 -1.77 -3.88
CA THR A 70 -2.70 -1.54 -5.28
C THR A 70 -4.05 -0.85 -5.46
N ASP A 71 -5.01 -1.07 -4.55
CA ASP A 71 -6.33 -0.47 -4.62
C ASP A 71 -6.27 1.01 -4.24
N ALA A 72 -5.48 1.35 -3.22
CA ALA A 72 -5.21 2.75 -2.86
C ALA A 72 -4.45 3.49 -3.97
N VAL A 73 -3.49 2.83 -4.63
CA VAL A 73 -2.74 3.40 -5.77
C VAL A 73 -3.68 3.62 -6.97
N ALA A 74 -4.55 2.66 -7.28
CA ALA A 74 -5.52 2.79 -8.36
C ALA A 74 -6.57 3.88 -8.08
N ALA A 75 -6.92 4.10 -6.81
CA ALA A 75 -7.84 5.15 -6.40
C ALA A 75 -7.23 6.57 -6.44
N ASP A 76 -5.89 6.70 -6.47
CA ASP A 76 -5.24 8.01 -6.59
C ASP A 76 -5.43 8.59 -8.01
N PRO A 77 -6.11 9.74 -8.18
CA PRO A 77 -6.29 10.35 -9.49
C PRO A 77 -4.97 10.67 -10.21
N ARG A 78 -3.89 10.88 -9.47
CA ARG A 78 -2.54 11.11 -10.01
C ARG A 78 -1.99 9.87 -10.71
N TYR A 79 -2.34 8.68 -10.25
CA TYR A 79 -1.91 7.43 -10.87
C TYR A 79 -2.50 7.27 -12.27
N THR A 80 -3.81 7.49 -12.41
CA THR A 80 -4.46 7.49 -13.74
C THR A 80 -3.90 8.58 -14.65
N ARG A 81 -3.63 9.78 -14.11
CA ARG A 81 -3.02 10.88 -14.86
C ARG A 81 -1.61 10.53 -15.36
N LEU A 82 -0.80 9.88 -14.53
CA LEU A 82 0.54 9.42 -14.87
C LEU A 82 0.50 8.36 -15.97
N LEU A 83 -0.36 7.34 -15.83
CA LEU A 83 -0.52 6.28 -16.83
C LEU A 83 -0.97 6.85 -18.19
N SER A 84 -1.93 7.78 -18.17
CA SER A 84 -2.40 8.46 -19.38
C SER A 84 -1.28 9.24 -20.08
N ALA A 85 -0.47 9.98 -19.31
CA ALA A 85 0.66 10.73 -19.85
C ALA A 85 1.75 9.82 -20.46
N MET A 86 2.07 8.71 -19.78
CA MET A 86 3.02 7.72 -20.32
C MET A 86 2.49 7.04 -21.58
N ALA A 87 1.19 6.71 -21.63
CA ALA A 87 0.57 6.13 -22.81
C ALA A 87 0.56 7.09 -24.00
N ALA A 88 0.38 8.40 -23.76
CA ALA A 88 0.38 9.42 -24.81
C ALA A 88 1.72 9.56 -25.54
N VAL A 89 2.83 9.28 -24.87
CA VAL A 89 4.19 9.32 -25.46
C VAL A 89 4.70 7.95 -25.92
N HIS A 90 3.96 6.88 -25.65
CA HIS A 90 4.37 5.52 -25.98
C HIS A 90 4.38 5.30 -27.50
N GLY A 91 5.48 4.75 -28.01
CA GLY A 91 5.63 4.39 -29.42
C GLY A 91 7.01 3.79 -29.73
N PRO A 92 7.24 3.30 -30.96
CA PRO A 92 8.47 2.58 -31.32
C PRO A 92 9.77 3.39 -31.16
N ALA A 93 9.67 4.72 -31.17
CA ALA A 93 10.80 5.64 -31.01
C ALA A 93 10.86 6.31 -29.63
N ALA A 94 9.92 5.98 -28.73
CA ALA A 94 9.84 6.61 -27.42
C ALA A 94 11.10 6.27 -26.59
N THR A 95 11.75 7.30 -26.06
CA THR A 95 12.94 7.15 -25.23
C THR A 95 12.59 7.24 -23.75
N PRO A 96 13.42 6.72 -22.83
CA PRO A 96 13.23 6.91 -21.39
C PRO A 96 13.06 8.38 -20.97
N ARG A 97 13.70 9.30 -21.71
CA ARG A 97 13.58 10.75 -21.47
C ARG A 97 12.17 11.27 -21.77
N ASP A 98 11.51 10.73 -22.79
CA ASP A 98 10.14 11.15 -23.15
C ASP A 98 9.13 10.75 -22.07
N TYR A 99 9.25 9.53 -21.53
CA TYR A 99 8.44 9.10 -20.39
C TYR A 99 8.73 9.93 -19.13
N ALA A 100 9.99 10.21 -18.84
CA ALA A 100 10.37 11.00 -17.67
C ALA A 100 9.79 12.42 -17.76
N ARG A 101 9.84 13.05 -18.94
CA ARG A 101 9.23 14.36 -19.18
C ARG A 101 7.71 14.32 -19.03
N ALA A 102 7.05 13.36 -19.69
CA ALA A 102 5.61 13.21 -19.59
C ALA A 102 5.13 12.99 -18.14
N ALA A 103 5.87 12.20 -17.37
CA ALA A 103 5.58 11.99 -15.95
C ALA A 103 5.76 13.26 -15.12
N TYR A 104 6.84 14.02 -15.36
CA TYR A 104 7.14 15.28 -14.67
C TYR A 104 6.04 16.32 -14.88
N ASP A 105 5.64 16.50 -16.15
CA ASP A 105 4.57 17.43 -16.55
C ASP A 105 3.21 16.99 -15.98
N ALA A 106 2.91 15.69 -16.01
CA ALA A 106 1.67 15.12 -15.48
C ALA A 106 1.52 15.28 -13.97
N LEU A 107 2.62 15.22 -13.23
CA LEU A 107 2.61 15.34 -11.77
C LEU A 107 2.73 16.80 -11.29
N GLY A 108 2.93 17.76 -12.19
CA GLY A 108 3.00 19.19 -11.86
C GLY A 108 4.20 19.54 -10.99
N LEU A 109 5.34 18.85 -11.19
CA LEU A 109 6.53 19.00 -10.36
C LEU A 109 7.37 20.25 -10.70
N GLU A 110 6.85 21.17 -11.50
CA GLU A 110 7.55 22.35 -12.03
C GLU A 110 7.96 23.40 -10.96
N GLY A 111 7.55 23.27 -9.70
CA GLY A 111 7.76 24.28 -8.64
C GLY A 111 8.92 24.05 -7.66
N GLY A 112 9.77 23.03 -7.87
CA GLY A 112 10.79 22.62 -6.89
C GLY A 112 12.20 23.17 -7.13
N ALA A 113 12.35 24.46 -7.42
CA ALA A 113 13.65 25.14 -7.42
C ALA A 113 13.47 26.64 -7.12
N ALA A 114 13.45 26.99 -5.83
CA ALA A 114 13.80 28.31 -5.31
C ALA A 114 14.17 28.18 -3.82
#